data_AF-A0A1C6VZY5-F1
#
_entry.id   AF-A0A1C6VZY5-F1
#
_cell.length_a   1.000
_cell.length_b   1.000
_cell.length_c   1.000
_cell.angle_alpha   90.00
_cell.angle_beta   90.00
_cell.angle_gamma   90.00
#
_symmetry.space_group_name_H-M   'P 1'
#
loop_
_entity.id
_entity.type
_entity.pdbx_description
1 polymer ?
#
loop_
_entity_poly.entity_id
_entity_poly.type
_entity_poly.pdbx_seq_one_letter_code
_entity_poly.pdbx_strand_id
1 'polypeptide(L)'
;MRLSPPRGLVTMTDRFSRAERPVRIGDLVAQRDMLSQPDLVVRRDGGGDGDIKPADAPRPSAINVEGDLKIVQSNGYIAHVRLHQDGQTVWGTASHSGNVRCDNVTGTVVGEQLSMTIAWNNGTRGIYTSDPHLHDGHSTTFGQGIMRGQTHDELHPDQHASWEVHDRVFIRLDHL
;
A
#
# COMPACT_ATOMS: atom_id res chain seq x y z
N MET A 1 -17.17 4.86 60.44
CA MET A 1 -16.05 4.07 59.89
C MET A 1 -15.30 4.97 58.91
N ARG A 2 -13.99 5.11 59.06
CA ARG A 2 -13.19 6.20 58.46
C ARG A 2 -12.98 5.98 56.95
N LEU A 3 -13.22 7.04 56.18
CA LEU A 3 -12.89 7.17 54.76
C LEU A 3 -11.37 7.36 54.60
N SER A 4 -10.75 6.65 53.65
CA SER A 4 -9.37 6.89 53.24
C SER A 4 -9.35 7.52 51.84
N PRO A 5 -8.58 8.61 51.63
CA PRO A 5 -8.50 9.33 50.36
C PRO A 5 -7.58 8.65 49.30
N PRO A 6 -7.70 9.05 48.02
CA PRO A 6 -6.97 8.44 46.91
C PRO A 6 -5.47 8.78 46.93
N ARG A 7 -4.63 7.81 46.55
CA ARG A 7 -3.18 7.95 46.42
C ARG A 7 -2.81 8.40 45.00
N GLY A 8 -2.13 9.53 44.91
CA GLY A 8 -0.94 9.70 44.06
C GLY A 8 -1.14 10.14 42.61
N LEU A 9 -1.28 11.44 42.40
CA LEU A 9 -0.91 12.14 41.18
C LEU A 9 0.63 12.14 41.08
N VAL A 10 1.22 11.64 39.98
CA VAL A 10 2.65 11.81 39.68
C VAL A 10 2.77 12.80 38.53
N THR A 11 3.04 14.05 38.89
CA THR A 11 3.55 15.07 37.96
C THR A 11 5.05 14.87 37.83
N MET A 12 5.50 14.46 36.65
CA MET A 12 6.93 14.40 36.32
C MET A 12 7.25 15.60 35.40
N THR A 13 7.76 16.66 36.02
CA THR A 13 8.31 17.83 35.34
C THR A 13 9.78 17.91 35.71
N ASP A 14 10.68 17.57 34.79
CA ASP A 14 11.99 18.24 34.62
C ASP A 14 12.66 17.73 33.34
N ARG A 15 12.78 18.59 32.32
CA ARG A 15 14.00 19.33 31.93
C ARG A 15 15.20 18.46 31.57
N PHE A 16 15.33 18.17 30.28
CA PHE A 16 16.63 18.19 29.62
C PHE A 16 16.59 19.21 28.49
N SER A 17 17.11 20.41 28.79
CA SER A 17 17.62 21.32 27.78
C SER A 17 18.85 20.70 27.13
N ARG A 18 18.81 20.50 25.81
CA ARG A 18 20.04 20.55 25.01
C ARG A 18 19.76 21.30 23.72
N ALA A 19 20.31 22.51 23.68
CA ALA A 19 20.38 23.35 22.52
C ALA A 19 21.26 22.69 21.43
N GLU A 20 20.69 22.68 20.23
CA GLU A 20 21.29 23.06 18.94
C GLU A 20 22.50 22.29 18.40
N ARG A 21 22.26 21.66 17.24
CA ARG A 21 23.09 21.90 16.05
C ARG A 21 22.18 22.16 14.84
N PRO A 22 22.37 23.27 14.10
CA PRO A 22 21.69 23.48 12.83
C PRO A 22 22.22 22.50 11.78
N VAL A 23 21.32 21.77 11.13
CA VAL A 23 21.64 20.98 9.94
C VAL A 23 22.01 21.97 8.84
N ARG A 24 23.24 21.88 8.34
CA ARG A 24 23.72 22.70 7.23
C ARG A 24 22.98 22.30 5.95
N ILE A 25 22.23 23.23 5.40
CA ILE A 25 21.74 23.21 4.03
C ILE A 25 22.97 23.44 3.14
N GLY A 26 23.63 22.37 2.70
CA GLY A 26 24.90 22.44 1.99
C GLY A 26 25.40 21.14 1.35
N ASP A 27 24.88 19.97 1.75
CA ASP A 27 25.24 18.68 1.12
C ASP A 27 24.16 18.21 0.12
N LEU A 28 23.61 19.17 -0.62
CA LEU A 28 22.88 18.93 -1.85
C LEU A 28 23.85 19.18 -3.01
N VAL A 29 23.90 18.23 -3.94
CA VAL A 29 24.66 18.21 -5.21
C VAL A 29 26.02 17.50 -5.13
N ALA A 30 25.98 16.21 -5.49
CA ALA A 30 26.82 15.56 -6.49
C ALA A 30 27.12 14.11 -6.07
N GLN A 31 26.31 13.15 -6.54
CA GLN A 31 26.74 11.80 -6.94
C GLN A 31 25.55 10.89 -7.21
N ARG A 32 25.22 10.76 -8.50
CA ARG A 32 24.89 9.52 -9.23
C ARG A 32 23.96 9.81 -10.41
N ASP A 33 24.52 10.53 -11.37
CA ASP A 33 24.36 10.08 -12.75
C ASP A 33 25.13 8.76 -12.91
N MET A 34 24.64 7.93 -13.84
CA MET A 34 25.16 6.61 -14.21
C MET A 34 24.82 5.49 -13.23
N LEU A 35 23.67 4.86 -13.45
CA LEU A 35 23.62 3.41 -13.67
C LEU A 35 22.45 3.08 -14.59
N SER A 36 22.83 2.86 -15.85
CA SER A 36 22.26 1.93 -16.82
C SER A 36 20.75 1.96 -17.03
N GLN A 37 20.38 2.55 -18.17
CA GLN A 37 19.36 1.94 -19.03
C GLN A 37 19.66 0.43 -19.12
N PRO A 38 18.66 -0.46 -19.05
CA PRO A 38 18.90 -1.84 -19.42
C PRO A 38 19.32 -1.82 -20.89
N ASP A 39 20.62 -2.09 -21.08
CA ASP A 39 21.24 -2.42 -22.34
C ASP A 39 20.33 -3.45 -23.00
N LEU A 40 19.76 -3.07 -24.14
CA LEU A 40 18.97 -3.97 -24.96
C LEU A 40 19.99 -4.98 -25.51
N VAL A 41 20.27 -6.02 -24.72
CA VAL A 41 21.13 -7.12 -25.15
C VAL A 41 20.36 -7.85 -26.25
N VAL A 42 20.52 -7.37 -27.48
CA VAL A 42 20.20 -8.13 -28.68
C VAL A 42 21.20 -9.28 -28.73
N ARG A 43 20.91 -10.36 -28.00
CA ARG A 43 21.53 -11.66 -28.26
C ARG A 43 21.01 -12.10 -29.62
N ARG A 44 21.81 -11.82 -30.64
CA ARG A 44 21.65 -12.37 -31.98
C ARG A 44 22.36 -13.72 -32.02
N ASP A 45 21.82 -14.67 -31.27
CA ASP A 45 22.18 -16.08 -31.40
C ASP A 45 21.08 -16.76 -32.21
N GLY A 46 21.51 -17.54 -33.19
CA GLY A 46 20.75 -17.87 -34.38
C GLY A 46 19.60 -18.87 -34.21
N GLY A 47 18.74 -18.84 -35.21
CA GLY A 47 18.12 -20.03 -35.80
C GLY A 47 17.10 -20.76 -34.92
N GLY A 48 15.90 -20.20 -34.83
CA GLY A 48 14.70 -20.95 -34.50
C GLY A 48 13.49 -20.09 -34.79
N ASP A 49 12.58 -20.58 -35.64
CA ASP A 49 11.21 -20.08 -35.81
C ASP A 49 10.41 -20.26 -34.50
N GLY A 50 10.89 -19.65 -33.43
CA GLY A 50 10.12 -19.41 -32.23
C GLY A 50 9.53 -18.03 -32.39
N ASP A 51 8.22 -17.95 -32.65
CA ASP A 51 7.44 -16.74 -32.51
C ASP A 51 7.82 -16.06 -31.19
N ILE A 52 8.70 -15.06 -31.26
CA ILE A 52 8.93 -14.14 -30.14
C ILE A 52 7.64 -13.33 -30.08
N LYS A 53 6.66 -13.83 -29.32
CA LYS A 53 5.50 -13.02 -28.97
C LYS A 53 6.06 -11.73 -28.36
N PRO A 54 5.71 -10.55 -28.89
CA PRO A 54 6.09 -9.31 -28.24
C PRO A 54 5.66 -9.42 -26.78
N ALA A 55 6.57 -9.10 -25.85
CA ALA A 55 6.24 -9.06 -24.43
C ALA A 55 4.94 -8.26 -24.30
N ASP A 56 3.89 -8.89 -23.76
CA ASP A 56 2.57 -8.28 -23.64
C ASP A 56 2.75 -6.87 -23.09
N ALA A 57 2.36 -5.86 -23.86
CA ALA A 57 2.46 -4.47 -23.43
C ALA A 57 1.82 -4.32 -22.04
N PRO A 58 2.39 -3.48 -21.15
CA PRO A 58 1.83 -3.28 -19.81
C PRO A 58 0.33 -3.01 -19.91
N ARG A 59 -0.48 -3.89 -19.32
CA ARG A 59 -1.94 -3.72 -19.39
C ARG A 59 -2.28 -2.44 -18.64
N PRO A 60 -3.04 -1.49 -19.25
CA PRO A 60 -3.50 -0.32 -18.52
C PRO A 60 -4.30 -0.75 -17.28
N SER A 61 -4.42 0.14 -16.29
CA SER A 61 -5.34 -0.11 -15.18
C SER A 61 -6.74 -0.32 -15.73
N ALA A 62 -7.37 -1.44 -15.39
CA ALA A 62 -8.75 -1.73 -15.77
C ALA A 62 -9.74 -1.26 -14.70
N ILE A 63 -9.26 -0.67 -13.60
CA ILE A 63 -10.10 -0.15 -12.50
C ILE A 63 -9.57 1.20 -11.99
N ASN A 64 -10.45 1.98 -11.36
CA ASN A 64 -10.08 3.17 -10.58
C ASN A 64 -10.21 2.87 -9.08
N VAL A 65 -9.08 2.90 -8.36
CA VAL A 65 -9.00 2.65 -6.92
C VAL A 65 -8.89 3.93 -6.09
N GLU A 66 -8.90 5.10 -6.71
CA GLU A 66 -8.83 6.39 -6.03
C GLU A 66 -9.99 6.58 -5.04
N GLY A 67 -9.71 7.20 -3.90
CA GLY A 67 -10.69 7.55 -2.87
C GLY A 67 -10.52 6.78 -1.56
N ASP A 68 -11.56 6.85 -0.73
CA ASP A 68 -11.59 6.19 0.58
C ASP A 68 -11.99 4.71 0.44
N LEU A 69 -11.22 3.83 1.09
CA LEU A 69 -11.39 2.39 1.15
C LEU A 69 -11.41 1.92 2.61
N LYS A 70 -12.35 1.04 2.94
CA LYS A 70 -12.40 0.34 4.22
C LYS A 70 -12.02 -1.11 4.00
N ILE A 71 -10.80 -1.48 4.37
CA ILE A 71 -10.26 -2.82 4.20
C ILE A 71 -10.48 -3.59 5.50
N VAL A 72 -11.24 -4.68 5.42
CA VAL A 72 -11.52 -5.57 6.54
C VAL A 72 -10.73 -6.86 6.34
N GLN A 73 -9.88 -7.20 7.32
CA GLN A 73 -9.08 -8.42 7.33
C GLN A 73 -9.81 -9.55 8.07
N SER A 74 -9.54 -10.80 7.70
CA SER A 74 -10.16 -11.98 8.32
C SER A 74 -9.79 -12.19 9.79
N ASN A 75 -8.69 -11.59 10.26
CA ASN A 75 -8.28 -11.58 11.67
C ASN A 75 -9.00 -10.50 12.51
N GLY A 76 -9.96 -9.77 11.92
CA GLY A 76 -10.74 -8.71 12.59
C GLY A 76 -10.12 -7.32 12.55
N TYR A 77 -8.94 -7.17 11.95
CA TYR A 77 -8.30 -5.87 11.76
C TYR A 77 -8.97 -5.06 10.66
N ILE A 78 -9.12 -3.75 10.85
CA ILE A 78 -9.75 -2.83 9.90
C ILE A 78 -8.81 -1.67 9.60
N ALA A 79 -8.45 -1.51 8.33
CA ALA A 79 -7.68 -0.38 7.82
C ALA A 79 -8.58 0.57 7.02
N HIS A 80 -8.50 1.85 7.33
CA HIS A 80 -9.09 2.93 6.54
C HIS A 80 -7.99 3.55 5.68
N VAL A 81 -8.10 3.41 4.36
CA VAL A 81 -7.09 3.83 3.40
C VAL A 81 -7.68 4.89 2.48
N ARG A 82 -6.95 5.97 2.25
CA ARG A 82 -7.27 6.97 1.23
C ARG A 82 -6.21 6.91 0.14
N LEU A 83 -6.59 6.52 -1.06
CA LEU A 83 -5.70 6.39 -2.21
C LEU A 83 -5.89 7.51 -3.22
N HIS A 84 -4.79 7.87 -3.87
CA HIS A 84 -4.70 8.64 -5.11
C HIS A 84 -4.12 7.72 -6.19
N GLN A 85 -4.56 7.89 -7.43
CA GLN A 85 -4.10 7.08 -8.55
C GLN A 85 -3.68 7.98 -9.73
N ASP A 86 -2.48 7.74 -10.27
CA ASP A 86 -2.02 8.30 -11.54
C ASP A 86 -1.50 7.18 -12.43
N GLY A 87 -2.26 6.87 -13.47
CA GLY A 87 -2.06 5.71 -14.33
C GLY A 87 -2.09 4.41 -13.51
N GLN A 88 -0.95 3.73 -13.46
CA GLN A 88 -0.74 2.50 -12.70
C GLN A 88 -0.16 2.73 -11.31
N THR A 89 0.23 3.95 -10.95
CA THR A 89 0.85 4.24 -9.65
C THR A 89 -0.23 4.64 -8.66
N VAL A 90 -0.15 4.13 -7.43
CA VAL A 90 -1.02 4.55 -6.33
C VAL A 90 -0.20 4.99 -5.12
N TRP A 91 -0.70 6.00 -4.42
CA TRP A 91 -0.14 6.46 -3.16
C TRP A 91 -1.24 7.01 -2.25
N GLY A 92 -0.95 7.18 -0.97
CA GLY A 92 -1.98 7.67 -0.07
C GLY A 92 -1.63 7.62 1.39
N THR A 93 -2.68 7.59 2.20
CA THR A 93 -2.60 7.50 3.66
C THR A 93 -3.48 6.37 4.17
N ALA A 94 -3.16 5.86 5.36
CA ALA A 94 -3.90 4.81 6.03
C ALA A 94 -3.92 5.03 7.55
N SER A 95 -4.96 4.51 8.18
CA SER A 95 -5.11 4.47 9.64
C SER A 95 -5.88 3.23 10.06
N HIS A 96 -5.73 2.82 11.32
CA HIS A 96 -6.52 1.74 11.89
C HIS A 96 -6.91 2.05 13.35
N SER A 97 -7.72 1.18 13.96
CA SER A 97 -8.13 1.32 15.37
C SER A 97 -6.91 1.44 16.29
N GLY A 98 -6.90 2.46 17.16
CA GLY A 98 -5.80 2.68 18.12
C GLY A 98 -4.89 3.90 17.82
N ASN A 99 -5.35 4.88 17.04
CA ASN A 99 -4.58 6.09 16.66
C ASN A 99 -3.31 5.83 15.85
N VAL A 100 -3.11 4.61 15.37
CA VAL A 100 -1.99 4.28 14.48
C VAL A 100 -2.29 4.80 13.08
N ARG A 101 -1.29 5.46 12.50
CA ARG A 101 -1.33 6.04 11.16
C ARG A 101 -0.17 5.48 10.35
N CYS A 102 -0.29 5.52 9.04
CA CYS A 102 0.84 5.25 8.19
C CYS A 102 1.76 6.47 8.08
N ASP A 103 3.04 6.22 7.80
CA ASP A 103 3.95 7.20 7.23
C ASP A 103 3.63 7.40 5.73
N ASN A 104 3.39 6.30 5.01
CA ASN A 104 2.93 6.32 3.63
C ASN A 104 2.16 5.06 3.22
N VAL A 105 1.41 5.19 2.12
CA VAL A 105 0.93 4.08 1.30
C VAL A 105 1.52 4.26 -0.09
N THR A 106 2.07 3.20 -0.67
CA THR A 106 2.58 3.18 -2.05
C THR A 106 2.20 1.88 -2.73
N GLY A 107 2.02 1.89 -4.05
CA GLY A 107 1.65 0.67 -4.76
C GLY A 107 1.47 0.86 -6.25
N THR A 108 0.94 -0.19 -6.88
CA THR A 108 0.56 -0.20 -8.29
C THR A 108 -0.79 -0.86 -8.51
N VAL A 109 -1.42 -0.50 -9.63
CA VAL A 109 -2.62 -1.17 -10.15
C VAL A 109 -2.39 -1.56 -11.61
N VAL A 110 -2.57 -2.85 -11.91
CA VAL A 110 -2.39 -3.44 -13.25
C VAL A 110 -3.58 -4.33 -13.55
N GLY A 111 -4.31 -4.04 -14.62
CA GLY A 111 -5.62 -4.68 -14.85
C GLY A 111 -6.56 -4.42 -13.68
N GLU A 112 -7.12 -5.46 -13.08
CA GLU A 112 -7.98 -5.40 -11.89
C GLU A 112 -7.20 -5.58 -10.57
N GLN A 113 -5.87 -5.78 -10.66
CA GLN A 113 -5.04 -6.11 -9.51
C GLN A 113 -4.36 -4.87 -8.93
N LEU A 114 -4.74 -4.53 -7.70
CA LEU A 114 -4.01 -3.65 -6.79
C LEU A 114 -2.93 -4.42 -6.02
N SER A 115 -1.71 -3.87 -5.96
CA SER A 115 -0.64 -4.27 -5.04
C SER A 115 -0.13 -3.04 -4.32
N MET A 116 -0.13 -3.01 -2.99
CA MET A 116 0.32 -1.86 -2.23
C MET A 116 1.03 -2.25 -0.93
N THR A 117 1.88 -1.35 -0.45
CA THR A 117 2.54 -1.41 0.85
C THR A 117 2.02 -0.29 1.71
N ILE A 118 1.68 -0.60 2.96
CA ILE A 118 1.38 0.39 4.00
C ILE A 118 2.52 0.37 5.00
N ALA A 119 3.27 1.47 5.11
CA ALA A 119 4.28 1.64 6.15
C ALA A 119 3.68 2.34 7.36
N TRP A 120 3.56 1.63 8.47
CA TRP A 120 2.99 2.15 9.71
C TRP A 120 4.01 2.94 10.52
N ASN A 121 3.57 4.00 11.19
CA ASN A 121 4.43 4.86 12.01
C ASN A 121 5.05 4.17 13.24
N ASN A 122 4.65 2.93 13.53
CA ASN A 122 5.25 2.07 14.54
C ASN A 122 6.43 1.22 14.00
N GLY A 123 6.81 1.42 12.73
CA GLY A 123 7.90 0.71 12.07
C GLY A 123 7.51 -0.59 11.38
N THR A 124 6.25 -1.03 11.45
CA THR A 124 5.77 -2.23 10.76
C THR A 124 5.34 -1.92 9.32
N ARG A 125 5.40 -2.92 8.43
CA ARG A 125 5.01 -2.76 7.02
C ARG A 125 4.10 -3.89 6.59
N GLY A 126 2.90 -3.53 6.13
CA GLY A 126 1.94 -4.50 5.61
C GLY A 126 1.96 -4.50 4.08
N ILE A 127 2.12 -5.66 3.47
CA ILE A 127 1.99 -5.86 2.02
C ILE A 127 0.57 -6.32 1.74
N TYR A 128 -0.11 -5.68 0.79
CA TYR A 128 -1.48 -5.98 0.39
C TYR A 128 -1.50 -6.28 -1.10
N THR A 129 -1.93 -7.47 -1.47
CA THR A 129 -2.06 -7.89 -2.87
C THR A 129 -3.48 -8.37 -3.10
N SER A 130 -4.18 -7.73 -4.01
CA SER A 130 -5.52 -8.16 -4.42
C SER A 130 -5.46 -9.41 -5.30
N ASP A 131 -6.59 -10.08 -5.39
CA ASP A 131 -6.82 -11.15 -6.35
C ASP A 131 -6.77 -10.59 -7.79
N PRO A 132 -6.43 -11.41 -8.80
CA PRO A 132 -6.30 -10.94 -10.18
C PRO A 132 -7.59 -10.38 -10.81
N HIS A 133 -8.74 -10.68 -10.22
CA HIS A 133 -10.06 -10.28 -10.69
C HIS A 133 -10.93 -9.78 -9.53
N LEU A 134 -11.77 -8.81 -9.81
CA LEU A 134 -12.85 -8.41 -8.92
C LEU A 134 -13.86 -9.55 -8.77
N HIS A 135 -14.38 -9.70 -7.56
CA HIS A 135 -15.32 -10.75 -7.19
C HIS A 135 -16.76 -10.27 -7.31
N ASP A 136 -17.66 -11.16 -7.71
CA ASP A 136 -19.09 -10.87 -7.68
C ASP A 136 -19.55 -10.72 -6.22
N GLY A 137 -20.30 -9.66 -5.96
CA GLY A 137 -20.95 -9.37 -4.69
C GLY A 137 -22.47 -9.40 -4.83
N HIS A 138 -23.19 -9.42 -3.70
CA HIS A 138 -24.66 -9.43 -3.72
C HIS A 138 -25.28 -8.24 -4.48
N SER A 139 -24.56 -7.10 -4.53
CA SER A 139 -25.03 -5.85 -5.12
C SER A 139 -24.29 -5.46 -6.41
N THR A 140 -23.52 -6.36 -7.03
CA THR A 140 -22.72 -6.05 -8.22
C THR A 140 -23.47 -6.42 -9.49
N THR A 141 -23.42 -5.56 -10.51
CA THR A 141 -23.91 -5.87 -11.85
C THR A 141 -22.77 -6.27 -12.80
N PHE A 142 -23.09 -6.58 -14.07
CA PHE A 142 -22.07 -6.77 -15.10
C PHE A 142 -21.10 -5.58 -15.16
N GLY A 143 -19.81 -5.87 -15.32
CA GLY A 143 -18.74 -4.85 -15.31
C GLY A 143 -18.39 -4.30 -13.91
N GLN A 144 -18.95 -4.86 -12.83
CA GLN A 144 -18.67 -4.44 -11.46
C GLN A 144 -18.12 -5.59 -10.61
N GLY A 145 -17.50 -5.25 -9.47
CA GLY A 145 -17.11 -6.25 -8.50
C GLY A 145 -16.54 -5.68 -7.20
N ILE A 146 -16.25 -6.58 -6.27
CA ILE A 146 -15.67 -6.32 -4.95
C ILE A 146 -14.19 -6.70 -5.00
N MET A 147 -13.34 -5.84 -4.43
CA MET A 147 -11.91 -6.11 -4.34
C MET A 147 -11.60 -6.94 -3.09
N ARG A 148 -10.90 -8.05 -3.29
CA ARG A 148 -10.41 -8.96 -2.25
C ARG A 148 -8.93 -9.24 -2.45
N GLY A 149 -8.28 -9.77 -1.43
CA GLY A 149 -6.88 -10.17 -1.55
C GLY A 149 -6.29 -10.79 -0.29
N GLN A 150 -4.96 -10.82 -0.25
CA GLN A 150 -4.14 -11.27 0.86
C GLN A 150 -3.25 -10.14 1.36
N THR A 151 -2.96 -10.16 2.66
CA THR A 151 -1.97 -9.28 3.28
C THR A 151 -1.08 -10.06 4.23
N HIS A 152 0.15 -9.60 4.39
CA HIS A 152 1.11 -10.10 5.37
C HIS A 152 2.00 -8.98 5.89
N ASP A 153 2.58 -9.19 7.07
CA ASP A 153 3.65 -8.35 7.61
C ASP A 153 4.96 -8.68 6.86
N GLU A 154 5.67 -7.65 6.38
CA GLU A 154 6.96 -7.79 5.70
C GLU A 154 8.01 -8.52 6.56
N LEU A 155 7.97 -8.35 7.90
CA LEU A 155 8.89 -9.00 8.83
C LEU A 155 8.43 -10.40 9.28
N HIS A 156 7.13 -10.71 9.13
CA HIS A 156 6.53 -11.97 9.55
C HIS A 156 5.62 -12.51 8.43
N PRO A 157 6.19 -12.98 7.31
CA PRO A 157 5.42 -13.36 6.12
C PRO A 157 4.53 -14.60 6.33
N ASP A 158 4.79 -15.38 7.38
CA ASP A 158 3.92 -16.47 7.83
C ASP A 158 2.61 -15.95 8.44
N GLN A 159 2.61 -14.71 8.95
CA GLN A 159 1.41 -14.03 9.43
C GLN A 159 0.69 -13.37 8.26
N HIS A 160 -0.34 -14.05 7.77
CA HIS A 160 -1.16 -13.58 6.67
C HIS A 160 -2.64 -13.53 7.06
N ALA A 161 -3.38 -12.66 6.37
CA ALA A 161 -4.82 -12.57 6.45
C ALA A 161 -5.40 -12.30 5.06
N SER A 162 -6.58 -12.85 4.78
CA SER A 162 -7.37 -12.41 3.64
C SER A 162 -8.04 -11.07 3.97
N TRP A 163 -8.30 -10.25 2.97
CA TRP A 163 -9.00 -8.98 3.15
C TRP A 163 -10.03 -8.71 2.05
N GLU A 164 -11.00 -7.86 2.38
CA GLU A 164 -12.03 -7.36 1.47
C GLU A 164 -12.19 -5.84 1.64
N VAL A 165 -12.36 -5.12 0.52
CA VAL A 165 -12.82 -3.73 0.56
C VAL A 165 -14.33 -3.74 0.80
N HIS A 166 -14.74 -3.24 1.96
CA HIS A 166 -16.14 -3.05 2.30
C HIS A 166 -16.68 -1.71 1.77
N ASP A 167 -18.00 -1.66 1.64
CA ASP A 167 -18.77 -0.43 1.39
C ASP A 167 -18.42 0.27 0.06
N ARG A 168 -17.75 -0.42 -0.87
CA ARG A 168 -17.42 0.08 -2.22
C ARG A 168 -17.51 -1.02 -3.27
N VAL A 169 -18.15 -0.69 -4.38
CA VAL A 169 -18.14 -1.47 -5.61
C VAL A 169 -17.20 -0.81 -6.61
N PHE A 170 -16.36 -1.61 -7.25
CA PHE A 170 -15.46 -1.15 -8.31
C PHE A 170 -16.08 -1.40 -9.68
N ILE A 171 -15.82 -0.50 -10.62
CA ILE A 171 -16.27 -0.59 -12.02
C ILE A 171 -15.04 -0.93 -12.87
N ARG A 172 -15.22 -1.90 -13.77
CA ARG A 172 -14.25 -2.25 -14.80
C ARG A 172 -14.32 -1.21 -15.92
N LEU A 173 -13.19 -0.56 -16.20
CA LEU A 173 -13.09 0.55 -17.16
C LEU A 173 -13.15 0.09 -18.61
N ASP A 174 -12.83 -1.17 -18.89
CA ASP A 174 -12.97 -1.80 -20.21
C ASP A 174 -14.41 -2.18 -20.57
N HIS A 175 -15.35 -1.97 -19.65
CA HIS A 175 -16.79 -2.21 -19.82
C HIS A 175 -17.61 -0.91 -19.90
N LEU A 176 -16.95 0.26 -19.94
CA LEU A 176 -17.57 1.58 -20.14
C LEU A 176 -17.53 1.98 -21.62
#